data_AF-Q2SDR2-F1
#
_entry.id   AF-Q2SDR2-F1
#
_cell.length_a   1.000
_cell.length_b   1.000
_cell.length_c   1.000
_cell.angle_alpha   90.00
_cell.angle_beta   90.00
_cell.angle_gamma   90.00
#
_symmetry.space_group_name_H-M   'P 1'
#
loop_
_entity.id
_entity.type
_entity.pdbx_description
1 polymer ?
#
loop_
_entity_poly.entity_id
_entity_poly.type
_entity_poly.pdbx_seq_one_letter_code
_entity_poly.pdbx_strand_id
1 'polypeptide(L)'
;MKKLILLCVWLISSTSHAYSGNQEELIRAWERIQENEELFTNFSALGDGKYQLDSDSFGFHGVAEITAVSIEYGADGYRYGNLQVQLEGKLNREPEIKSFMTNRKLVFNPVVDVWMTNEEWLRYEADKRDREWGYSFIQAVMQPVLVLGLVIFLFYFLFRRGPIHRSLQVMDKQLAVMESMDKTLSELKNK
;
A
#
# COMPACT_ATOMS: atom_id res chain seq x y z
N MET A 1 -22.75 35.05 -30.14
CA MET A 1 -22.28 33.95 -29.28
C MET A 1 -20.94 33.42 -29.82
N LYS A 2 -19.82 34.02 -29.39
CA LYS A 2 -18.44 33.56 -29.71
C LYS A 2 -17.53 33.92 -28.52
N LYS A 3 -17.68 33.17 -27.42
CA LYS A 3 -16.78 33.20 -26.27
C LYS A 3 -16.83 31.80 -25.62
N LEU A 4 -16.23 30.79 -26.25
CA LEU A 4 -16.08 29.49 -25.59
C LEU A 4 -15.02 28.58 -26.25
N ILE A 5 -13.86 29.14 -26.63
CA ILE A 5 -12.70 28.32 -27.01
C ILE A 5 -11.46 28.98 -26.40
N LEU A 6 -11.32 28.88 -25.08
CA LEU A 6 -10.11 29.29 -24.35
C LEU A 6 -10.14 28.66 -22.95
N LEU A 7 -10.22 27.33 -22.90
CA LEU A 7 -10.19 26.61 -21.63
C LEU A 7 -9.83 25.13 -21.85
N CYS A 8 -8.57 24.85 -22.24
CA CYS A 8 -8.06 23.47 -22.23
C CYS A 8 -6.51 23.33 -22.31
N VAL A 9 -5.72 24.36 -22.00
CA VAL A 9 -4.23 24.25 -22.06
C VAL A 9 -3.56 24.76 -20.77
N TRP A 10 -4.21 24.65 -19.61
CA TRP A 10 -3.65 25.21 -18.37
C TRP A 10 -3.71 24.31 -17.14
N LEU A 11 -3.72 22.99 -17.30
CA LEU A 11 -3.91 22.09 -16.14
C LEU A 11 -3.08 20.81 -16.11
N ILE A 12 -1.94 20.73 -16.79
CA ILE A 12 -0.93 19.70 -16.47
C ILE A 12 0.48 20.27 -16.65
N SER A 13 0.76 21.38 -15.97
CA SER A 13 2.12 21.55 -15.44
C SER A 13 2.16 20.73 -14.15
N SER A 14 2.24 19.40 -14.31
CA SER A 14 2.75 18.57 -13.24
C SER A 14 4.17 19.05 -12.99
N THR A 15 4.34 19.98 -12.06
CA THR A 15 5.60 20.09 -11.34
C THR A 15 5.79 18.71 -10.74
N SER A 16 6.56 17.86 -11.42
CA SER A 16 7.34 16.85 -10.74
C SER A 16 8.10 17.63 -9.68
N HIS A 17 7.58 17.66 -8.45
CA HIS A 17 8.43 17.88 -7.30
C HIS A 17 9.49 16.80 -7.47
N ALA A 18 10.69 17.21 -7.87
CA ALA A 18 11.82 16.32 -7.86
C ALA A 18 11.95 15.94 -6.39
N TYR A 19 11.49 14.74 -6.05
CA TYR A 19 11.54 14.15 -4.70
C TYR A 19 13.00 14.22 -4.25
N SER A 20 13.32 15.29 -3.52
CA SER A 20 14.70 15.74 -3.49
C SER A 20 15.46 15.01 -2.42
N GLY A 21 14.76 14.49 -1.40
CA GLY A 21 15.33 13.69 -0.30
C GLY A 21 16.68 14.27 0.08
N ASN A 22 16.71 15.59 0.29
CA ASN A 22 17.93 16.38 0.29
C ASN A 22 18.48 16.54 1.73
N GLN A 23 19.65 17.16 1.87
CA GLN A 23 20.28 17.35 3.19
C GLN A 23 19.44 18.22 4.13
N GLU A 24 18.75 19.24 3.63
CA GLU A 24 17.93 20.15 4.43
C GLU A 24 16.66 19.45 4.95
N GLU A 25 16.01 18.63 4.12
CA GLU A 25 14.89 17.77 4.50
C GLU A 25 15.32 16.73 5.53
N LEU A 26 16.53 16.18 5.39
CA LEU A 26 17.10 15.23 6.33
C LEU A 26 17.36 15.87 7.71
N ILE A 27 17.94 17.07 7.74
CA ILE A 27 18.15 17.83 8.98
C ILE A 27 16.82 18.14 9.65
N ARG A 28 15.83 18.65 8.89
CA ARG A 28 14.49 18.94 9.42
C ARG A 28 13.80 17.70 10.00
N ALA A 29 13.96 16.55 9.35
CA ALA A 29 13.41 15.30 9.86
C ALA A 29 14.10 14.87 11.15
N TRP A 30 15.42 15.03 11.24
CA TRP A 30 16.18 14.78 12.46
C TRP A 30 15.76 15.72 13.59
N GLU A 31 15.63 17.02 13.34
CA GLU A 31 15.14 18.02 14.31
C GLU A 31 13.77 17.63 14.85
N ARG A 32 12.80 17.34 13.97
CA ARG A 32 11.46 16.86 14.34
C ARG A 32 11.54 15.65 15.27
N ILE A 33 12.45 14.71 15.00
CA ILE A 33 12.60 13.53 15.84
C ILE A 33 13.08 13.93 17.23
N GLN A 34 14.14 14.74 17.33
CA GLN A 34 14.66 15.18 18.64
C GLN A 34 13.62 15.99 19.44
N GLU A 35 12.85 16.85 18.79
CA GLU A 35 11.78 17.65 19.42
C GLU A 35 10.67 16.80 20.05
N ASN A 36 10.39 15.62 19.47
CA ASN A 36 9.34 14.72 19.93
C ASN A 36 9.86 13.63 20.88
N GLU A 37 11.17 13.61 21.18
CA GLU A 37 11.75 12.64 22.11
C GLU A 37 11.58 13.11 23.56
N GLU A 38 10.88 12.31 24.36
CA GLU A 38 10.62 12.56 25.79
C GLU A 38 11.91 12.61 26.64
N LEU A 39 13.04 12.23 26.05
CA LEU A 39 14.34 12.18 26.70
C LEU A 39 14.98 13.58 26.86
N PHE A 40 14.55 14.57 26.08
CA PHE A 40 15.06 15.94 26.16
C PHE A 40 14.05 16.84 26.85
N THR A 41 14.50 17.56 27.88
CA THR A 41 13.70 18.58 28.55
C THR A 41 13.74 19.91 27.79
N ASN A 42 14.80 20.11 27.01
CA ASN A 42 14.94 21.25 26.11
C ASN A 42 15.67 20.81 24.84
N PHE A 43 15.11 21.17 23.69
CA PHE A 43 15.76 21.11 22.40
C PHE A 43 15.40 22.39 21.65
N SER A 44 16.38 23.25 21.39
CA SER A 44 16.15 24.52 20.68
C SER A 44 17.29 24.87 19.74
N ALA A 45 16.95 25.39 18.56
CA ALA A 45 17.94 25.81 17.58
C ALA A 45 18.68 27.08 18.04
N LEU A 46 20.01 27.04 17.99
CA LEU A 46 20.89 28.19 18.22
C LEU A 46 21.35 28.85 16.90
N GLY A 47 21.15 28.16 15.78
CA GLY A 47 21.61 28.58 14.45
C GLY A 47 22.81 27.78 13.96
N ASP A 48 23.08 27.82 12.66
CA ASP A 48 24.25 27.19 12.01
C ASP A 48 24.44 25.69 12.32
N GLY A 49 23.34 24.94 12.45
CA GLY A 49 23.40 23.51 12.78
C GLY A 49 23.76 23.22 14.24
N LYS A 50 23.65 24.22 15.13
CA LYS A 50 23.84 24.09 16.57
C LYS A 50 22.50 24.14 17.30
N TYR A 51 22.39 23.31 18.33
CA TYR A 51 21.17 23.12 19.12
C TYR A 51 21.51 23.11 20.60
N GLN A 52 20.78 23.89 21.39
CA GLN A 52 20.80 23.76 22.84
C GLN A 52 20.03 22.49 23.21
N LEU A 53 20.67 21.64 24.01
CA LEU A 53 20.11 20.36 24.40
C LEU A 53 20.28 20.16 25.91
N ASP A 54 19.15 19.96 26.58
CA ASP A 54 19.09 19.61 28.00
C ASP A 54 18.35 18.27 28.15
N SER A 55 18.94 17.36 28.92
CA SER A 55 18.35 16.06 29.22
C SER A 55 18.66 15.68 30.66
N ASP A 56 17.60 15.57 31.47
CA ASP A 56 17.69 15.03 32.83
C ASP A 56 18.00 13.52 32.79
N SER A 57 17.42 12.81 31.81
CA SER A 57 17.59 11.36 31.61
C SER A 57 19.04 10.97 31.40
N PHE A 58 19.78 11.78 30.64
CA PHE A 58 21.21 11.55 30.41
C PHE A 58 22.11 12.43 31.29
N GLY A 59 21.54 13.34 32.07
CA GLY A 59 22.27 14.31 32.88
C GLY A 59 23.22 15.18 32.05
N PHE A 60 22.73 15.69 30.91
CA PHE A 60 23.49 16.52 29.98
C PHE A 60 22.83 17.88 29.79
N HIS A 61 23.68 18.90 29.82
CA HIS A 61 23.33 20.28 29.54
C HIS A 61 24.45 20.86 28.67
N GLY A 62 24.12 21.19 27.43
CA GLY A 62 25.14 21.63 26.48
C GLY A 62 24.59 21.89 25.09
N VAL A 63 25.49 21.92 24.13
CA VAL A 63 25.22 22.19 22.72
C VAL A 63 25.49 20.94 21.90
N ALA A 64 24.58 20.62 21.00
CA ALA A 64 24.76 19.65 19.95
C ALA A 64 25.03 20.38 18.63
N GLU A 65 26.06 19.96 17.90
CA GLU A 65 26.44 20.53 16.60
C GLU A 65 26.43 19.43 15.53
N ILE A 66 25.68 19.65 14.45
CA ILE A 66 25.71 18.79 13.27
C ILE A 66 27.00 19.07 12.51
N THR A 67 27.94 18.12 12.52
CA THR A 67 29.26 18.27 11.90
C THR A 67 29.35 17.66 10.51
N ALA A 68 28.52 16.68 10.20
CA ALA A 68 28.45 16.09 8.87
C ALA A 68 27.05 15.53 8.58
N VAL A 69 26.64 15.64 7.31
CA VAL A 69 25.38 15.08 6.80
C VAL A 69 25.69 14.30 5.53
N SER A 70 25.41 13.00 5.52
CA SER A 70 25.59 12.15 4.37
C SER A 70 24.29 11.45 3.97
N ILE A 71 24.12 11.28 2.66
CA ILE A 71 23.01 10.55 2.08
C ILE A 71 23.60 9.42 1.23
N GLU A 72 23.28 8.20 1.61
CA GLU A 72 23.69 6.98 0.93
C GLU A 72 22.53 6.44 0.11
N TYR A 73 22.83 5.92 -1.09
CA TYR A 73 21.84 5.31 -1.96
C TYR A 73 21.95 3.80 -1.82
N GLY A 74 20.88 3.18 -1.32
CA GLY A 74 20.76 1.72 -1.21
C GLY A 74 20.57 1.06 -2.58
N ALA A 75 21.00 -0.19 -2.69
CA ALA A 75 20.78 -1.02 -3.88
C ALA A 75 19.29 -1.35 -4.11
N ASP A 76 18.48 -1.20 -3.06
CA ASP A 76 17.02 -1.36 -3.03
C ASP A 76 16.26 -0.10 -3.51
N GLY A 77 16.98 0.96 -3.88
CA GLY A 77 16.40 2.22 -4.36
C GLY A 77 15.98 3.19 -3.25
N TYR A 78 16.23 2.85 -1.98
CA TYR A 78 16.00 3.76 -0.85
C TYR A 78 17.20 4.68 -0.64
N ARG A 79 16.94 5.83 -0.01
CA ARG A 79 17.98 6.74 0.43
C ARG A 79 18.10 6.67 1.94
N TYR A 80 19.33 6.65 2.42
CA TYR A 80 19.63 6.59 3.84
C TYR A 80 20.39 7.82 4.26
N GLY A 81 19.85 8.53 5.23
CA GLY A 81 20.43 9.72 5.80
C GLY A 81 21.17 9.39 7.08
N ASN A 82 22.42 9.85 7.18
CA ASN A 82 23.21 9.80 8.40
C ASN A 82 23.61 11.23 8.78
N LEU A 83 23.45 11.57 10.05
CA LEU A 83 23.93 12.83 10.62
C LEU A 83 24.97 12.52 11.70
N GLN A 84 26.12 13.19 11.62
CA GLN A 84 27.12 13.17 12.69
C GLN A 84 26.90 14.38 13.58
N VAL A 85 26.79 14.10 14.88
CA VAL A 85 26.56 15.15 15.88
C VAL A 85 27.69 15.13 16.90
N GLN A 86 28.27 16.29 17.12
CA GLN A 86 29.23 16.54 18.18
C GLN A 86 28.52 17.19 19.37
N LEU A 87 28.90 16.80 20.58
CA LEU A 87 28.32 17.33 21.80
C LEU A 87 29.37 18.15 22.54
N GLU A 88 29.01 19.37 22.92
CA GLU A 88 29.82 20.28 23.71
C GLU A 88 29.08 20.59 25.01
N GLY A 89 29.55 20.09 26.16
CA GLY A 89 28.86 20.33 27.41
C GLY A 89 29.39 19.52 28.57
N LYS A 90 28.74 19.66 29.73
CA LYS A 90 29.09 18.90 30.93
C LYS A 90 28.50 17.50 30.81
N LEU A 91 29.33 16.54 30.45
CA LEU A 91 28.92 15.17 30.16
C LEU A 91 29.10 14.28 31.40
N ASN A 92 28.00 13.80 31.96
CA ASN A 92 28.03 12.71 32.94
C ASN A 92 28.01 11.32 32.25
N ARG A 93 27.52 11.23 31.00
CA ARG A 93 27.37 9.99 30.20
C ARG A 93 27.54 10.19 28.69
N GLU A 94 28.70 10.68 28.27
CA GLU A 94 29.01 10.99 26.86
C GLU A 94 28.72 9.89 25.82
N PRO A 95 29.11 8.61 26.02
CA PRO A 95 28.93 7.60 24.98
C PRO A 95 27.46 7.25 24.71
N GLU A 96 26.58 7.35 25.72
CA GLU A 96 25.16 7.00 25.59
C GLU A 96 24.41 8.03 24.72
N ILE A 97 24.59 9.33 24.98
CA ILE A 97 23.95 10.40 24.20
C ILE A 97 24.50 10.43 22.78
N LYS A 98 25.82 10.31 22.61
CA LYS A 98 26.43 10.34 21.29
C LYS A 98 25.95 9.19 20.42
N SER A 99 25.85 7.99 21.00
CA SER A 99 25.24 6.82 20.33
C SER A 99 23.79 7.12 19.94
N PHE A 100 22.98 7.66 20.85
CA PHE A 100 21.58 7.97 20.59
C PHE A 100 21.39 8.99 19.45
N MET A 101 22.17 10.07 19.46
CA MET A 101 22.07 11.18 18.50
C MET A 101 22.61 10.81 17.11
N THR A 102 23.64 9.96 17.06
CA THR A 102 24.38 9.63 15.82
C THR A 102 23.90 8.33 15.17
N ASN A 103 23.40 7.35 15.93
CA ASN A 103 23.03 6.03 15.38
C ASN A 103 21.61 5.96 14.80
N ARG A 104 20.87 7.07 14.75
CA ARG A 104 19.54 7.09 14.11
C ARG A 104 19.69 7.31 12.61
N LYS A 105 19.91 6.20 11.89
CA LYS A 105 19.81 6.15 10.43
C LYS A 105 18.38 6.46 10.02
N LEU A 106 18.20 7.48 9.17
CA LEU A 106 16.90 7.85 8.60
C LEU A 106 16.75 7.23 7.22
N VAL A 107 15.55 6.78 6.89
CA VAL A 107 15.21 6.16 5.60
C VAL A 107 14.25 7.08 4.87
N PHE A 108 14.59 7.50 3.66
CA PHE A 108 13.69 8.29 2.82
C PHE A 108 12.72 7.37 2.10
N ASN A 109 11.42 7.61 2.32
CA ASN A 109 10.36 6.94 1.60
C ASN A 109 9.91 7.80 0.39
N PRO A 110 10.26 7.42 -0.85
CA PRO A 110 9.91 8.20 -2.04
C PRO A 110 8.41 8.18 -2.36
N VAL A 111 7.65 7.23 -1.81
CA VAL A 111 6.20 7.11 -2.07
C VAL A 111 5.43 8.21 -1.35
N VAL A 112 5.83 8.52 -0.12
CA VAL A 112 5.16 9.52 0.73
C VAL A 112 5.99 10.79 0.93
N ASP A 113 7.18 10.88 0.31
CA ASP A 113 8.09 12.03 0.34
C ASP A 113 8.56 12.43 1.75
N VAL A 114 8.87 11.44 2.59
CA VAL A 114 9.21 11.69 4.01
C VAL A 114 10.41 10.86 4.44
N TRP A 115 11.30 11.50 5.21
CA TRP A 115 12.34 10.84 6.00
C TRP A 115 11.74 10.24 7.28
N MET A 116 11.97 8.95 7.46
CA MET A 116 11.44 8.14 8.56
C MET A 116 12.58 7.56 9.39
N THR A 117 12.32 7.34 10.67
CA THR A 117 13.15 6.45 11.48
C THR A 117 13.08 5.02 10.95
N ASN A 118 14.08 4.20 11.27
CA ASN A 118 14.04 2.78 10.91
C ASN A 118 12.81 2.05 11.49
N GLU A 119 12.35 2.45 12.68
CA GLU A 119 11.14 1.87 13.29
C GLU A 119 9.86 2.27 12.53
N GLU A 120 9.71 3.56 12.18
CA GLU A 120 8.61 4.03 11.34
C GLU A 120 8.63 3.33 9.98
N TRP A 121 9.82 3.13 9.40
CA TRP A 121 10.02 2.39 8.15
C TRP A 121 9.55 0.93 8.26
N LEU A 122 9.97 0.21 9.30
CA LEU A 122 9.56 -1.18 9.52
C LEU A 122 8.04 -1.31 9.72
N ARG A 123 7.43 -0.37 10.44
CA ARG A 123 5.97 -0.30 10.58
C ARG A 123 5.28 -0.03 9.25
N TYR A 124 5.80 0.91 8.47
CA TYR A 124 5.28 1.21 7.14
C TYR A 124 5.36 -0.01 6.20
N GLU A 125 6.48 -0.73 6.20
CA GLU A 125 6.63 -1.95 5.39
C GLU A 125 5.71 -3.07 5.87
N ALA A 126 5.52 -3.23 7.19
CA ALA A 126 4.58 -4.20 7.73
C ALA A 126 3.14 -3.88 7.29
N ASP A 127 2.70 -2.63 7.44
CA ASP A 127 1.37 -2.18 7.02
C ASP A 127 1.15 -2.29 5.51
N LYS A 128 2.21 -2.05 4.71
CA LYS A 128 2.17 -2.24 3.26
C LYS A 128 1.99 -3.72 2.94
N ARG A 129 2.78 -4.59 3.57
CA ARG A 129 2.72 -6.04 3.40
C ARG A 129 1.34 -6.56 3.78
N ASP A 130 0.79 -6.18 4.92
CA ASP A 130 -0.53 -6.64 5.36
C ASP A 130 -1.63 -6.22 4.39
N ARG A 131 -1.55 -5.02 3.81
CA ARG A 131 -2.46 -4.59 2.74
C ARG A 131 -2.30 -5.40 1.46
N GLU A 132 -1.08 -5.70 1.04
CA GLU A 132 -0.81 -6.54 -0.13
C GLU A 132 -1.31 -7.98 0.06
N TRP A 133 -1.16 -8.54 1.25
CA TRP A 133 -1.71 -9.85 1.61
C TRP A 133 -3.24 -9.83 1.66
N GLY A 134 -3.84 -8.78 2.23
CA GLY A 134 -5.29 -8.59 2.22
C GLY A 134 -5.86 -8.48 0.80
N TYR A 135 -5.20 -7.72 -0.08
CA TYR A 135 -5.59 -7.59 -1.50
C TYR A 135 -5.44 -8.92 -2.25
N SER A 136 -4.36 -9.65 -1.99
CA SER A 136 -4.09 -10.96 -2.60
C SER A 136 -5.11 -12.01 -2.16
N PHE A 137 -5.49 -12.02 -0.88
CA PHE A 137 -6.53 -12.90 -0.35
C PHE A 137 -7.90 -12.58 -0.95
N ILE A 138 -8.28 -11.30 -1.01
CA ILE A 138 -9.54 -10.86 -1.61
C ILE A 138 -9.57 -11.24 -3.10
N GLN A 139 -8.51 -11.00 -3.87
CA GLN A 139 -8.45 -11.42 -5.27
C GLN A 139 -8.54 -12.94 -5.42
N ALA A 140 -7.79 -13.70 -4.61
CA ALA A 140 -7.77 -15.15 -4.67
C ALA A 140 -9.12 -15.80 -4.33
N VAL A 141 -9.93 -15.18 -3.46
CA VAL A 141 -11.25 -15.70 -3.06
C VAL A 141 -12.38 -15.14 -3.90
N MET A 142 -12.38 -13.83 -4.20
CA MET A 142 -13.48 -13.18 -4.92
C MET A 142 -13.48 -13.53 -6.41
N GLN A 143 -12.33 -13.66 -7.07
CA GLN A 143 -12.31 -14.06 -8.48
C GLN A 143 -12.99 -15.41 -8.75
N PRO A 144 -12.63 -16.52 -8.07
CA PRO A 144 -13.28 -17.80 -8.32
C PRO A 144 -14.77 -17.77 -7.96
N VAL A 145 -15.18 -17.05 -6.92
CA VAL A 145 -16.60 -16.88 -6.58
C VAL A 145 -17.37 -16.13 -7.67
N LEU A 146 -16.80 -15.04 -8.20
CA LEU A 146 -17.40 -14.28 -9.30
C LEU A 146 -17.47 -15.11 -10.59
N VAL A 147 -16.43 -15.87 -10.91
CA VAL A 147 -16.40 -16.77 -12.08
C VAL A 147 -17.43 -17.89 -11.92
N LEU A 148 -17.50 -18.52 -10.74
CA LEU A 148 -18.48 -19.57 -10.46
C LEU A 148 -19.92 -19.02 -10.53
N GLY A 149 -20.16 -17.82 -9.98
CA GLY A 149 -21.43 -17.12 -10.07
C GLY A 149 -21.83 -16.81 -11.51
N LEU A 150 -20.88 -16.36 -12.35
CA LEU A 150 -21.10 -16.13 -13.78
C LEU A 150 -21.46 -17.43 -14.51
N VAL A 151 -20.76 -18.53 -14.21
CA VAL A 151 -21.05 -19.85 -14.78
C VAL A 151 -22.47 -20.29 -14.41
N ILE A 152 -22.84 -20.22 -13.14
CA ILE A 152 -24.21 -20.56 -12.68
C ILE A 152 -25.25 -19.65 -13.35
N PHE A 153 -24.99 -18.36 -13.46
CA PHE A 153 -25.89 -17.41 -14.12
C PHE A 153 -26.08 -17.75 -15.61
N LEU A 154 -25.00 -18.10 -16.31
CA LEU A 154 -25.06 -18.54 -17.71
C LEU A 154 -25.83 -19.85 -17.85
N PHE A 155 -25.59 -20.83 -16.97
CA PHE A 155 -26.36 -22.08 -16.93
C PHE A 155 -27.85 -21.80 -16.70
N TYR A 156 -28.19 -20.96 -15.72
CA TYR A 156 -29.57 -20.57 -15.46
C TYR A 156 -30.21 -19.92 -16.69
N PHE A 157 -29.51 -19.02 -17.40
CA PHE A 157 -30.06 -18.35 -18.56
C PHE A 157 -30.20 -19.26 -19.79
N LEU A 158 -29.24 -20.17 -20.00
CA LEU A 158 -29.27 -21.15 -21.08
C LEU A 158 -30.40 -22.19 -20.87
N PHE A 159 -30.55 -22.71 -19.65
CA PHE A 159 -31.60 -23.68 -19.32
C PHE A 159 -32.99 -23.03 -19.17
N ARG A 160 -33.07 -21.73 -18.84
CA ARG A 160 -34.34 -20.98 -18.83
C ARG A 160 -34.88 -20.71 -20.24
N ARG A 161 -34.05 -20.79 -21.29
CA ARG A 161 -34.45 -20.48 -22.68
C ARG A 161 -34.39 -21.65 -23.69
N GLY A 162 -34.23 -22.91 -23.28
CA GLY A 162 -34.56 -24.06 -24.17
C GLY A 162 -34.17 -25.44 -23.61
N PRO A 163 -34.48 -26.56 -24.29
CA PRO A 163 -35.60 -26.94 -25.16
C PRO A 163 -36.46 -28.03 -24.48
N ILE A 164 -36.63 -28.00 -23.15
CA ILE A 164 -37.32 -29.08 -22.40
C ILE A 164 -38.76 -29.28 -22.90
N HIS A 165 -39.40 -28.24 -23.45
CA HIS A 165 -40.73 -28.37 -24.08
C HIS A 165 -40.74 -29.10 -25.42
N ARG A 166 -39.63 -29.11 -26.19
CA ARG A 166 -39.56 -29.85 -27.46
C ARG A 166 -39.32 -31.34 -27.25
N SER A 167 -38.57 -31.74 -26.23
CA SER A 167 -38.33 -33.18 -25.95
C SER A 167 -39.58 -33.88 -25.41
N LEU A 168 -40.41 -33.20 -24.62
CA LEU A 168 -41.70 -33.74 -24.15
C LEU A 168 -42.68 -33.99 -25.32
N GLN A 169 -42.81 -33.05 -26.27
CA GLN A 169 -43.67 -33.26 -27.45
C GLN A 169 -43.22 -34.41 -28.37
N VAL A 170 -41.92 -34.70 -28.42
CA VAL A 170 -41.39 -35.83 -29.21
C VAL A 170 -41.68 -37.16 -28.51
N MET A 171 -41.62 -37.22 -27.18
CA MET A 171 -41.98 -38.42 -26.43
C MET A 171 -43.47 -38.75 -26.48
N ASP A 172 -44.36 -37.75 -26.38
CA ASP A 172 -45.81 -38.00 -26.48
C ASP A 172 -46.22 -38.54 -27.87
N LYS A 173 -45.58 -38.05 -28.93
CA LYS A 173 -45.78 -38.59 -30.29
C LYS A 173 -45.28 -40.02 -30.45
N GLN A 174 -44.16 -40.38 -29.80
CA GLN A 174 -43.64 -41.75 -29.80
C GLN A 174 -44.57 -42.70 -29.05
N LEU A 175 -45.15 -42.25 -27.93
CA LEU A 175 -46.10 -43.03 -27.14
C LEU A 175 -47.37 -43.36 -27.93
N ALA A 176 -47.93 -42.36 -28.63
CA ALA A 176 -49.11 -42.55 -29.47
C ALA A 176 -48.86 -43.49 -30.67
N VAL A 177 -47.64 -43.46 -31.24
CA VAL A 177 -47.24 -44.41 -32.30
C VAL A 177 -47.15 -45.84 -31.75
N MET A 178 -46.57 -46.03 -30.56
CA MET A 178 -46.51 -47.34 -29.90
C MET A 178 -47.89 -47.92 -29.62
N GLU A 179 -48.83 -47.11 -29.14
CA GLU A 179 -50.20 -47.54 -28.86
C GLU A 179 -50.95 -47.91 -30.15
N SER A 180 -50.72 -47.16 -31.24
CA SER A 180 -51.29 -47.51 -32.55
C SER A 180 -50.74 -48.82 -33.11
N MET A 181 -49.44 -49.09 -32.91
CA MET A 181 -48.79 -50.32 -33.36
C MET A 181 -49.32 -51.54 -32.61
N ASP A 182 -49.49 -51.45 -31.29
CA ASP A 182 -50.01 -52.54 -30.46
C ASP A 182 -51.45 -52.90 -30.85
N LYS A 183 -52.26 -51.90 -31.21
CA LYS A 183 -53.60 -52.11 -31.74
C LYS A 183 -53.60 -52.81 -33.10
N THR A 184 -52.74 -52.42 -34.04
CA THR A 184 -52.61 -53.13 -35.33
C THR A 184 -52.09 -54.57 -35.17
N LEU A 185 -51.16 -54.81 -34.23
CA LEU A 185 -50.64 -56.15 -33.95
C LEU A 185 -51.70 -57.08 -33.35
N SER A 186 -52.56 -56.56 -32.49
CA SER A 186 -53.67 -57.32 -31.91
C SER A 186 -54.79 -57.60 -32.93
N GLU A 187 -55.07 -56.68 -33.84
CA GLU A 187 -56.00 -56.91 -34.96
C GLU A 187 -55.48 -57.95 -35.97
N LEU A 188 -54.17 -57.99 -36.23
CA LEU A 188 -53.54 -58.99 -37.10
C LEU A 188 -53.50 -60.40 -36.48
N LYS A 189 -53.46 -60.51 -35.14
CA LYS A 189 -53.43 -61.79 -34.42
C LYS A 189 -54.80 -62.47 -34.31
N ASN A 190 -55.89 -61.71 -34.48
CA ASN A 190 -57.27 -62.21 -34.41
C ASN A 190 -57.89 -62.53 -35.80
N LYS A 191 -57.08 -62.48 -36.86
CA LYS A 191 -57.38 -63.05 -38.18
C LYS A 191 -56.65 -64.37 -38.35
#